data_AF-A0A914TFL9-F1
#
_entry.id   AF-A0A914TFL9-F1
#
_cell.length_a   1.000
_cell.length_b   1.000
_cell.length_c   1.000
_cell.angle_alpha   90.00
_cell.angle_beta   90.00
_cell.angle_gamma   90.00
#
_symmetry.space_group_name_H-M   'P 1'
#
loop_
_entity.id
_entity.type
_entity.pdbx_description
1 polymer ?
#
loop_
_entity_poly.entity_id
_entity_poly.type
_entity_poly.pdbx_seq_one_letter_code
_entity_poly.pdbx_strand_id
1 'polypeptide(L)'
;MDDIKAVEESMGIDEDEELPPKKIPTFLKDEEDKLPLLTSYKYNMFVHDHVDFAHRAFLFKAKKVFEAKLEKLCRLRTKDEIQRKKLGLKKDVQKDEERKKELFDIYVQLGHIHLLSGDFPKSMFAYQHAYKYDSAKFRSNPPALFGIGLVYFHFKAHAA
;
A
#
# COMPACT_ATOMS: atom_id res chain seq x y z
N MET A 1 1.14 -28.34 -35.17
CA MET A 1 1.31 -26.99 -34.56
C MET A 1 0.07 -26.68 -33.72
N ASP A 2 -0.57 -27.72 -33.17
CA ASP A 2 -1.99 -27.68 -32.79
C ASP A 2 -2.24 -28.11 -31.34
N ASP A 3 -1.22 -28.59 -30.62
CA ASP A 3 -1.38 -29.12 -29.26
C ASP A 3 -1.20 -28.06 -28.16
N ILE A 4 -0.77 -26.83 -28.50
CA ILE A 4 -0.63 -25.74 -27.51
C ILE A 4 -1.99 -25.06 -27.26
N LYS A 5 -2.89 -25.07 -28.25
CA LYS A 5 -4.21 -24.43 -28.16
C LYS A 5 -5.17 -25.17 -27.23
N ALA A 6 -4.98 -26.47 -27.02
CA ALA A 6 -5.84 -27.31 -26.19
C ALA A 6 -5.56 -27.20 -24.68
N VAL A 7 -4.39 -26.67 -24.29
CA VAL A 7 -4.06 -26.48 -22.86
C VAL A 7 -4.62 -25.15 -22.34
N GLU A 8 -4.73 -24.14 -23.21
CA GLU A 8 -5.28 -22.82 -22.88
C GLU A 8 -6.79 -22.85 -22.56
N GLU A 9 -7.54 -23.85 -23.02
CA GLU A 9 -8.98 -24.01 -22.72
C GLU A 9 -9.28 -24.74 -21.39
N SER A 10 -8.29 -25.37 -20.75
CA SER A 10 -8.52 -26.17 -19.52
C SER A 10 -8.26 -25.40 -18.22
N MET A 11 -7.70 -24.20 -18.32
CA MET A 11 -7.51 -23.29 -17.20
C MET A 11 -8.47 -22.12 -17.38
N GLY A 12 -9.68 -22.25 -16.82
CA GLY A 12 -10.65 -21.17 -16.68
C GLY A 12 -10.07 -20.02 -15.86
N ILE A 13 -9.18 -19.26 -16.49
CA ILE A 13 -8.83 -17.91 -16.14
C ILE A 13 -9.79 -17.10 -16.98
N ASP A 14 -10.92 -16.74 -16.38
CA ASP A 14 -11.80 -15.71 -16.90
C ASP A 14 -10.96 -14.42 -17.01
N GLU A 15 -10.34 -14.23 -18.18
CA GLU A 15 -9.94 -12.92 -18.63
C GLU A 15 -11.24 -12.11 -18.76
N ASP A 16 -11.33 -11.00 -18.02
CA ASP A 16 -12.42 -10.00 -18.06
C ASP A 16 -13.45 -9.98 -16.92
N GLU A 17 -13.20 -10.57 -15.74
CA GLU A 17 -13.84 -10.03 -14.51
C GLU A 17 -13.03 -8.84 -13.97
N GLU A 18 -13.01 -7.75 -14.75
CA GLU A 18 -12.68 -6.43 -14.21
C GLU A 18 -13.72 -6.13 -13.12
N LEU A 19 -13.34 -6.39 -11.86
CA LEU A 19 -14.08 -5.92 -10.68
C LEU A 19 -14.52 -4.47 -10.97
N PRO A 20 -15.81 -4.14 -10.79
CA PRO A 20 -16.32 -2.82 -11.16
C PRO A 20 -15.42 -1.77 -10.54
N PRO A 21 -15.04 -0.71 -11.29
CA PRO A 21 -14.05 0.25 -10.83
C PRO A 21 -14.51 0.78 -9.48
N LYS A 22 -13.79 0.39 -8.41
CA LYS A 22 -14.06 0.90 -7.07
C LYS A 22 -14.03 2.41 -7.20
N LYS A 23 -15.15 3.09 -6.94
CA LYS A 23 -15.23 4.56 -7.00
C LYS A 23 -14.16 5.11 -6.06
N ILE A 24 -13.05 5.58 -6.63
CA ILE A 24 -11.95 6.15 -5.86
C ILE A 24 -12.45 7.52 -5.37
N PRO A 25 -12.45 7.79 -4.06
CA PRO A 25 -12.86 9.09 -3.56
C PRO A 25 -11.99 10.20 -4.14
N THR A 26 -12.60 11.26 -4.65
CA THR A 26 -11.89 12.46 -5.09
C THR A 26 -11.56 13.33 -3.89
N PHE A 27 -10.31 13.82 -3.81
CA PHE A 27 -9.90 14.77 -2.78
C PHE A 27 -10.35 16.18 -3.12
N LEU A 28 -10.63 16.99 -2.10
CA LEU A 28 -10.59 18.44 -2.24
C LEU A 28 -9.12 18.89 -2.33
N LYS A 29 -8.84 20.02 -2.99
CA LYS A 29 -7.47 20.57 -3.13
C LYS A 29 -6.75 20.69 -1.77
N ASP A 30 -7.45 21.18 -0.75
CA ASP A 30 -6.92 21.31 0.61
C ASP A 30 -6.61 19.96 1.29
N GLU A 31 -7.22 18.87 0.83
CA GLU A 31 -6.94 17.51 1.31
C GLU A 31 -5.67 16.95 0.66
N GLU A 32 -5.39 17.30 -0.60
CA GLU A 32 -4.20 16.84 -1.33
C GLU A 32 -2.91 17.34 -0.67
N ASP A 33 -2.88 18.61 -0.24
CA ASP A 33 -1.74 19.20 0.46
C ASP A 33 -1.49 18.56 1.83
N LYS A 34 -2.51 17.97 2.43
CA LYS A 34 -2.43 17.33 3.75
C LYS A 34 -1.95 15.88 3.69
N LEU A 35 -2.08 15.21 2.56
CA LEU A 35 -1.65 13.81 2.37
C LEU A 35 -0.16 13.58 2.67
N PRO A 36 0.80 14.37 2.13
CA PRO A 36 2.22 14.14 2.43
C PRO A 36 2.57 14.41 3.90
N LEU A 37 1.77 15.26 4.57
CA LEU A 37 1.92 15.57 6.00
C LEU A 37 1.29 14.51 6.91
N LEU A 38 0.73 13.43 6.35
CA LEU A 38 0.09 12.38 7.12
C LEU A 38 1.14 11.38 7.61
N THR A 39 1.61 11.60 8.84
CA THR A 39 2.62 10.75 9.47
C THR A 39 2.15 10.28 10.84
N SER A 40 2.84 9.26 11.36
CA SER A 40 2.63 8.74 12.72
C SER A 40 2.81 9.79 13.82
N TYR A 41 3.51 10.90 13.57
CA TYR A 41 3.63 11.98 14.56
C TYR A 41 2.30 12.65 14.89
N LYS A 42 1.31 12.53 14.01
CA LYS A 42 -0.05 13.01 14.28
C LYS A 42 -0.85 12.04 15.16
N TYR A 43 -0.27 10.92 15.62
CA TYR A 43 -0.98 9.90 16.40
C TYR A 43 -1.79 10.47 17.56
N ASN A 44 -1.22 11.37 18.37
CA ASN A 44 -1.95 11.97 19.50
C ASN A 44 -3.19 12.76 19.06
N MET A 45 -3.07 13.50 17.94
CA MET A 45 -4.17 14.29 17.35
C MET A 45 -5.33 13.42 16.85
N PHE A 46 -5.04 12.17 16.47
CA PHE A 46 -6.05 11.25 15.90
C PHE A 46 -6.49 10.14 16.86
N VAL A 47 -5.85 9.94 18.01
CA VAL A 47 -6.20 8.83 18.92
C VAL A 47 -6.63 9.33 20.30
N HIS A 48 -6.09 10.45 20.78
CA HIS A 48 -6.39 10.96 22.12
C HIS A 48 -7.39 12.13 22.11
N ASP A 49 -7.34 13.00 21.11
CA ASP A 49 -8.35 14.06 20.94
C ASP A 49 -9.59 13.50 20.25
N HIS A 50 -10.79 13.97 20.63
CA HIS A 50 -12.05 13.58 19.99
C HIS A 50 -11.98 13.86 18.48
N VAL A 51 -11.68 12.83 17.70
CA VAL A 51 -11.49 12.95 16.26
C VAL A 51 -12.80 13.36 15.59
N ASP A 52 -12.84 14.58 15.06
CA ASP A 52 -13.98 15.05 14.28
C ASP A 52 -14.30 14.09 13.12
N PHE A 53 -15.57 14.01 12.75
CA PHE A 53 -16.03 13.23 11.60
C PHE A 53 -15.23 13.54 10.32
N ALA A 54 -14.85 14.80 10.11
CA ALA A 54 -14.04 15.25 8.98
C ALA A 54 -12.67 14.54 8.90
N HIS A 55 -12.00 14.37 10.04
CA HIS A 55 -10.71 13.70 10.12
C HIS A 55 -10.82 12.20 9.78
N ARG A 56 -11.87 11.53 10.25
CA ARG A 56 -12.14 10.12 9.91
C ARG A 56 -12.48 9.95 8.42
N ALA A 57 -13.29 10.85 7.87
CA ALA A 57 -13.61 10.85 6.45
C ALA A 57 -12.35 11.06 5.59
N PHE A 58 -11.48 11.98 5.99
CA PHE A 58 -10.19 12.20 5.33
C PHE A 58 -9.30 10.95 5.36
N LEU A 59 -9.13 10.32 6.52
CA LEU A 59 -8.35 9.07 6.64
C LEU A 59 -8.93 7.94 5.78
N PHE A 60 -10.26 7.83 5.72
CA PHE A 60 -10.92 6.85 4.87
C PHE A 60 -10.66 7.09 3.37
N LYS A 61 -10.74 8.36 2.92
CA LYS A 61 -10.39 8.73 1.55
C LYS A 61 -8.91 8.43 1.26
N ALA A 62 -8.00 8.87 2.13
CA ALA A 62 -6.56 8.62 2.05
C ALA A 62 -6.27 7.13 1.88
N LYS A 63 -6.84 6.30 2.77
CA LYS A 63 -6.74 4.85 2.71
C LYS A 63 -7.17 4.30 1.35
N LYS A 64 -8.35 4.69 0.86
CA LYS A 64 -8.89 4.19 -0.41
C LYS A 64 -8.00 4.54 -1.60
N VAL A 65 -7.44 5.75 -1.63
CA VAL A 65 -6.53 6.16 -2.71
C VAL A 65 -5.22 5.38 -2.68
N PHE A 66 -4.61 5.22 -1.51
CA PHE A 66 -3.36 4.48 -1.40
C PHE A 66 -3.55 2.97 -1.64
N GLU A 67 -4.68 2.37 -1.21
CA GLU A 67 -5.06 1.00 -1.56
C GLU A 67 -5.19 0.84 -3.09
N ALA A 68 -5.86 1.77 -3.77
CA ALA A 68 -6.01 1.74 -5.22
C ALA A 68 -4.66 1.92 -5.96
N LYS A 69 -3.79 2.80 -5.47
CA LYS A 69 -2.42 2.96 -6.00
C LYS A 69 -1.62 1.67 -5.87
N LEU A 70 -1.66 1.03 -4.70
CA LEU A 70 -0.99 -0.25 -4.45
C LEU A 70 -1.52 -1.34 -5.40
N GLU A 71 -2.84 -1.46 -5.53
CA GLU A 71 -3.50 -2.43 -6.40
C GLU A 71 -3.09 -2.25 -7.87
N LYS A 72 -3.03 -1.00 -8.34
CA LYS A 72 -2.56 -0.64 -9.69
C LYS A 72 -1.12 -1.08 -9.93
N LEU A 73 -0.20 -0.77 -9.01
CA LEU A 73 1.21 -1.15 -9.15
C LEU A 73 1.41 -2.66 -9.12
N CYS A 74 0.69 -3.38 -8.27
CA CYS A 74 0.73 -4.84 -8.24
C CYS A 74 0.24 -5.45 -9.56
N ARG A 75 -0.87 -4.97 -10.11
CA ARG A 75 -1.38 -5.42 -11.42
C ARG A 75 -0.39 -5.16 -12.54
N LEU A 76 0.21 -3.97 -12.58
CA LEU A 76 1.23 -3.64 -13.59
C LEU A 76 2.42 -4.59 -13.47
N ARG A 77 2.94 -4.80 -12.25
CA ARG A 77 4.05 -5.73 -12.01
C ARG A 77 3.73 -7.14 -12.52
N THR A 78 2.55 -7.68 -12.21
CA THR A 78 2.14 -9.01 -12.67
C THR A 78 2.04 -9.07 -14.20
N LYS A 79 1.44 -8.06 -14.84
CA LYS A 79 1.35 -7.98 -16.31
C LYS A 79 2.74 -7.93 -16.95
N ASP A 80 3.65 -7.11 -16.42
CA ASP A 80 5.04 -7.05 -16.93
C ASP A 80 5.79 -8.38 -16.72
N GLU A 81 5.60 -9.07 -15.59
CA GLU A 81 6.21 -10.38 -15.33
C GLU A 81 5.71 -11.44 -16.32
N ILE A 82 4.40 -11.48 -16.60
CA ILE A 82 3.80 -12.38 -17.59
C ILE A 82 4.34 -12.06 -18.99
N GLN A 83 4.37 -10.77 -19.36
CA GLN A 83 4.86 -10.33 -20.66
C GLN A 83 6.35 -10.65 -20.86
N ARG A 84 7.18 -10.45 -19.82
CA ARG A 84 8.61 -10.80 -19.85
C ARG A 84 8.83 -12.29 -20.04
N LYS A 85 8.06 -13.13 -19.34
CA LYS A 85 8.11 -14.60 -19.51
C LYS A 85 7.72 -15.01 -20.93
N LYS A 86 6.66 -14.43 -21.48
CA LYS A 86 6.17 -14.72 -22.84
C LYS A 86 7.18 -14.34 -23.94
N LEU A 87 7.86 -13.21 -23.78
CA LEU A 87 8.81 -12.68 -24.77
C LEU A 87 10.28 -13.07 -24.50
N GLY A 88 10.58 -13.76 -23.40
CA GLY A 88 11.96 -14.10 -23.01
C GLY A 88 12.85 -12.89 -22.68
N LEU A 89 12.27 -11.74 -22.33
CA LEU A 89 13.02 -10.52 -22.03
C LEU A 89 13.72 -10.59 -20.67
N LYS A 90 14.95 -10.07 -20.61
CA LYS A 90 15.67 -9.87 -19.35
C LYS A 90 14.99 -8.80 -18.49
N LYS A 91 15.17 -8.93 -17.18
CA LYS A 91 14.64 -8.01 -16.17
C LYS A 91 15.31 -6.64 -16.31
N ASP A 92 14.51 -5.59 -16.53
CA ASP A 92 14.99 -4.21 -16.45
C ASP A 92 15.22 -3.85 -14.99
N VAL A 93 16.48 -3.85 -14.58
CA VAL A 93 16.90 -3.59 -13.20
C VAL A 93 16.49 -2.19 -12.78
N GLN A 94 16.62 -1.20 -13.66
CA GLN A 94 16.36 0.20 -13.32
C GLN A 94 14.87 0.43 -13.06
N LYS A 95 14.02 -0.05 -13.98
CA LYS A 95 12.56 0.06 -13.86
C LYS A 95 12.03 -0.66 -12.63
N ASP A 96 12.64 -1.80 -12.28
CA ASP A 96 12.20 -2.59 -11.12
C ASP A 96 12.63 -1.97 -9.80
N GLU A 97 13.80 -1.33 -9.72
CA GLU A 97 14.22 -0.57 -8.54
C GLU A 97 13.35 0.67 -8.32
N GLU A 98 12.96 1.38 -9.38
CA GLU A 98 12.03 2.52 -9.28
C GLU A 98 10.67 2.09 -8.70
N ARG A 99 10.14 0.95 -9.17
CA ARG A 99 8.88 0.38 -8.64
C ARG A 99 8.99 -0.04 -7.18
N LYS A 100 10.13 -0.60 -6.77
CA LYS A 100 10.35 -0.95 -5.36
C LYS A 100 10.36 0.30 -4.49
N LYS A 101 10.97 1.41 -4.95
CA LYS A 101 10.95 2.69 -4.24
C LYS A 101 9.53 3.25 -4.12
N GLU A 102 8.75 3.19 -5.20
CA GLU A 102 7.36 3.63 -5.18
C GLU A 102 6.50 2.77 -4.22
N LEU A 103 6.66 1.45 -4.27
CA LEU A 103 6.00 0.52 -3.35
C LEU A 103 6.39 0.81 -1.90
N PHE A 104 7.67 1.05 -1.63
CA PHE A 104 8.14 1.44 -0.31
C PHE A 104 7.39 2.67 0.21
N ASP A 105 7.31 3.74 -0.58
CA ASP A 105 6.67 4.98 -0.16
C ASP A 105 5.16 4.79 0.09
N ILE A 106 4.49 3.99 -0.75
CA ILE A 106 3.08 3.62 -0.55
C ILE A 106 2.87 2.82 0.72
N TYR A 107 3.72 1.83 1.01
CA TYR A 107 3.60 1.01 2.23
C TYR A 107 3.85 1.83 3.50
N VAL A 108 4.80 2.78 3.49
CA VAL A 108 5.01 3.68 4.63
C VAL A 108 3.77 4.54 4.88
N GLN A 109 3.20 5.13 3.81
CA GLN A 109 2.00 5.96 3.91
C GLN A 109 0.77 5.15 4.36
N LEU A 110 0.57 3.95 3.83
CA LEU A 110 -0.47 3.03 4.31
C LEU A 110 -0.28 2.68 5.79
N GLY A 111 0.97 2.42 6.22
CA GLY A 111 1.30 2.17 7.62
C GLY A 111 0.85 3.32 8.52
N HIS A 112 1.15 4.57 8.14
CA HIS A 112 0.69 5.76 8.84
C HIS A 112 -0.84 5.86 8.86
N ILE A 113 -1.49 5.74 7.71
CA ILE A 113 -2.96 5.84 7.60
C ILE A 113 -3.66 4.80 8.47
N HIS A 114 -3.21 3.54 8.42
CA HIS A 114 -3.78 2.47 9.22
C HIS A 114 -3.58 2.70 10.71
N LEU A 115 -2.40 3.17 11.12
CA LEU A 115 -2.12 3.52 12.52
C LEU A 115 -3.07 4.62 13.01
N LEU A 116 -3.22 5.70 12.24
CA LEU A 116 -4.10 6.82 12.58
C LEU A 116 -5.59 6.44 12.53
N SER A 117 -5.93 5.39 11.78
CA SER A 117 -7.28 4.82 11.74
C SER A 117 -7.55 3.82 12.88
N GLY A 118 -6.55 3.49 13.70
CA GLY A 118 -6.63 2.47 14.76
C GLY A 118 -6.57 1.02 14.27
N ASP A 119 -6.24 0.77 13.00
CA ASP A 119 -6.09 -0.57 12.42
C ASP A 119 -4.64 -1.05 12.58
N PHE A 120 -4.26 -1.37 13.83
CA PHE A 120 -2.90 -1.78 14.20
C PHE A 120 -2.38 -3.02 13.45
N PRO A 121 -3.18 -4.08 13.19
CA PRO A 121 -2.71 -5.24 12.42
C PRO A 121 -2.31 -4.88 10.99
N LYS A 122 -3.12 -4.07 10.28
CA LYS A 122 -2.78 -3.64 8.92
C LYS A 122 -1.64 -2.62 8.90
N SER A 123 -1.54 -1.79 9.92
CA SER A 123 -0.41 -0.89 10.09
C SER A 123 0.91 -1.68 10.22
N MET A 124 0.94 -2.71 11.07
CA MET A 124 2.09 -3.60 11.20
C MET A 124 2.45 -4.25 9.87
N PHE A 125 1.46 -4.83 9.19
CA PHE A 125 1.65 -5.46 7.89
C PHE A 125 2.29 -4.50 6.87
N ALA A 126 1.78 -3.28 6.78
CA ALA A 126 2.30 -2.28 5.85
C ALA A 126 3.74 -1.87 6.19
N TYR A 127 4.06 -1.61 7.46
CA TYR A 127 5.44 -1.27 7.87
C TYR A 127 6.43 -2.42 7.65
N GLN A 128 6.03 -3.66 7.93
CA GLN A 128 6.87 -4.83 7.66
C GLN A 128 7.14 -4.98 6.15
N HIS A 129 6.15 -4.72 5.30
CA HIS A 129 6.35 -4.72 3.87
C HIS A 129 7.25 -3.58 3.41
N ALA A 130 7.08 -2.35 3.90
CA ALA A 130 8.00 -1.25 3.62
C ALA A 130 9.45 -1.62 3.96
N TYR A 131 9.68 -2.18 5.15
CA TYR A 131 11.02 -2.60 5.59
C TYR A 131 11.65 -3.67 4.68
N LYS A 132 10.83 -4.58 4.12
CA LYS A 132 11.30 -5.58 3.15
C LYS A 132 11.74 -4.98 1.82
N TYR A 133 11.12 -3.88 1.37
CA TYR A 133 11.49 -3.23 0.11
C TYR A 133 12.77 -2.40 0.24
N ASP A 134 12.90 -1.60 1.30
CA ASP A 134 14.08 -0.78 1.54
C ASP A 134 14.33 -0.56 3.04
N SER A 135 15.13 -1.45 3.63
CA SER A 135 15.45 -1.38 5.06
C SER A 135 16.32 -0.17 5.42
N ALA A 136 17.15 0.33 4.50
CA ALA A 136 18.02 1.46 4.75
C ALA A 136 17.18 2.75 4.82
N LYS A 137 16.31 2.96 3.82
CA LYS A 137 15.38 4.09 3.77
C LYS A 137 14.36 4.06 4.90
N PHE A 138 13.94 2.87 5.34
CA PHE A 138 13.07 2.72 6.51
C PHE A 138 13.72 3.23 7.79
N ARG A 139 14.97 2.82 8.05
CA ARG A 139 15.71 3.26 9.25
C ARG A 139 16.05 4.75 9.23
N SER A 140 16.17 5.35 8.05
CA SER A 140 16.36 6.79 7.91
C SER A 140 15.06 7.60 7.99
N ASN A 141 13.90 6.96 8.18
CA ASN A 141 12.60 7.63 8.27
C ASN A 141 12.09 7.62 9.74
N PRO A 142 12.31 8.71 10.50
CA PRO A 142 11.93 8.76 11.91
C PRO A 142 10.42 8.58 12.17
N PRO A 143 9.50 9.18 11.36
CA PRO A 143 8.09 8.86 11.48
C PRO A 143 7.77 7.36 11.32
N ALA A 144 8.37 6.68 10.34
CA ALA A 144 8.11 5.24 10.15
C ALA A 144 8.55 4.40 11.36
N LEU A 145 9.73 4.72 11.92
CA LEU A 145 10.25 4.09 13.14
C LEU A 145 9.37 4.36 14.36
N PHE A 146 8.90 5.59 14.53
CA PHE A 146 7.97 5.94 15.59
C PHE A 146 6.64 5.19 15.45
N GLY A 147 6.11 5.13 14.22
CA GLY A 147 4.85 4.46 13.92
C GLY A 147 4.90 2.96 14.23
N ILE A 148 5.93 2.25 13.77
CA ILE A 148 6.06 0.82 14.05
C ILE A 148 6.28 0.55 15.56
N GLY A 149 6.98 1.44 16.27
CA GLY A 149 7.15 1.38 17.72
C GLY A 149 5.81 1.46 18.47
N LEU A 150 4.93 2.37 18.07
CA LEU A 150 3.57 2.47 18.62
C LEU A 150 2.76 1.20 18.40
N VAL A 151 2.87 0.58 17.22
CA VAL A 151 2.16 -0.67 16.91
C VAL A 151 2.65 -1.82 17.79
N TYR A 152 3.97 -1.97 17.98
CA TYR A 152 4.51 -2.97 18.92
C TYR A 152 4.05 -2.72 20.36
N PHE A 153 4.05 -1.46 20.79
CA PHE A 153 3.56 -1.10 22.12
C PHE A 153 2.08 -1.47 22.31
N HIS A 154 1.25 -1.20 21.31
CA HIS A 154 -0.17 -1.61 21.31
C HIS A 154 -0.33 -3.12 21.45
N PHE A 155 0.33 -3.92 20.61
CA PHE A 155 0.23 -5.38 20.71
C PHE A 155 0.75 -5.92 22.05
N LYS A 156 1.81 -5.33 22.61
CA LYS A 156 2.30 -5.70 23.95
C LYS A 156 1.28 -5.39 25.04
N ALA A 157 0.61 -4.24 24.97
CA ALA A 157 -0.39 -3.83 25.96
C ALA A 157 -1.66 -4.72 25.92
N HIS A 158 -1.96 -5.31 24.76
CA HIS A 158 -3.13 -6.17 24.54
C HIS A 158 -2.78 -7.66 24.40
N ALA A 159 -1.54 -8.06 24.70
CA ALA A 159 -1.13 -9.45 24.83
C ALA A 159 -1.48 -9.95 26.23
N ALA A 160 -2.76 -10.20 26.47
CA ALA A 160 -3.29 -10.85 27.67
C ALA A 160 -3.84 -12.23 27.32
#